data_AF-A0A6A5BYE5-F1
#
_entry.id   AF-A0A6A5BYE5-F1
#
_cell.length_a   1.000
_cell.length_b   1.000
_cell.length_c   1.000
_cell.angle_alpha   90.00
_cell.angle_beta   90.00
_cell.angle_gamma   90.00
#
_symmetry.space_group_name_H-M   'P 1'
#
loop_
_entity.id
_entity.type
_entity.pdbx_description
1 polymer ?
#
loop_
_entity_poly.entity_id
_entity_poly.type
_entity_poly.pdbx_seq_one_letter_code
_entity_poly.pdbx_strand_id
1 'polypeptide(L)'
;MFQGHYGPAGLLHLLFSDVSLVWLMISTQIIDICYFAMNLLCKYVCQMQVKECPFICSEYSTLNVEWARKGVLMPTNNYAVFSHSLSGSVVLSLILTVLYVMIRGRGKRSFLSLYSIMFMGVVSHWLLDVVVHRPDMSLFPPWTHSRLGMGTWHYWSRLQNLLLEYSCVFVGLVGIIATRIMNDGMTKGVTSQWSFWMACGCYSLLAVVLNYVALYDDTPQKMTETAVDGAVLQPDHAIPVFISYVISISISYWMDSSRRSSTQDASKKNK
;
A
#
# COMPACT_ATOMS: atom_id res chain seq x y z
N MET A 1 -4.74 -4.32 4.77
CA MET A 1 -4.56 -3.17 5.70
C MET A 1 -4.78 -1.86 4.96
N PHE A 2 -4.86 -0.74 5.65
CA PHE A 2 -4.96 0.59 5.03
C PHE A 2 -3.56 1.22 4.93
N GLN A 3 -3.23 2.14 5.84
CA GLN A 3 -1.94 2.84 5.80
C GLN A 3 -0.78 1.98 6.33
N GLY A 4 -1.04 0.97 7.15
CA GLY A 4 0.01 0.15 7.74
C GLY A 4 0.87 -0.60 6.71
N HIS A 5 0.37 -0.80 5.48
CA HIS A 5 1.15 -1.37 4.37
C HIS A 5 2.41 -0.59 4.01
N TYR A 6 2.46 0.71 4.27
CA TYR A 6 3.66 1.49 4.04
C TYR A 6 4.76 1.27 5.09
N GLY A 7 4.44 0.64 6.22
CA GLY A 7 5.40 0.32 7.29
C GLY A 7 6.65 -0.44 6.80
N PRO A 8 6.47 -1.59 6.12
CA PRO A 8 7.55 -2.35 5.50
C PRO A 8 8.49 -1.53 4.60
N ALA A 9 8.00 -0.52 3.88
CA ALA A 9 8.85 0.30 3.02
C ALA A 9 9.92 1.05 3.82
N GLY A 10 9.59 1.53 5.01
CA GLY A 10 10.54 2.19 5.91
C GLY A 10 11.60 1.25 6.48
N LEU A 11 11.22 0.01 6.82
CA LEU A 11 12.17 -1.03 7.23
C LEU A 11 13.08 -1.47 6.07
N LEU A 12 12.53 -1.65 4.88
CA LEU A 12 13.33 -1.97 3.70
C LEU A 12 14.29 -0.83 3.36
N HIS A 13 13.89 0.42 3.60
CA HIS A 13 14.78 1.56 3.39
C HIS A 13 15.95 1.58 4.38
N LEU A 14 15.71 1.15 5.62
CA LEU A 14 16.77 0.96 6.61
C LEU A 14 17.77 -0.10 6.19
N LEU A 15 17.30 -1.24 5.67
CA LEU A 15 18.14 -2.36 5.26
C LEU A 15 18.84 -2.12 3.89
N PHE A 16 18.18 -1.39 3.00
CA PHE A 16 18.59 -1.19 1.61
C PHE A 16 18.55 0.29 1.24
N SER A 17 19.30 1.10 1.99
CA SER A 17 19.27 2.56 1.89
C SER A 17 19.75 3.12 0.55
N ASP A 18 20.38 2.32 -0.32
CA ASP A 18 20.72 2.71 -1.69
C ASP A 18 19.52 2.64 -2.66
N VAL A 19 18.46 1.93 -2.29
CA VAL A 19 17.19 1.90 -3.02
C VAL A 19 16.31 3.07 -2.57
N SER A 20 15.80 3.83 -3.54
CA SER A 20 14.99 5.02 -3.26
C SER A 20 13.71 4.65 -2.51
N LEU A 21 13.41 5.42 -1.45
CA LEU A 21 12.22 5.23 -0.64
C LEU A 21 10.93 5.28 -1.46
N VAL A 22 10.87 6.12 -2.50
CA VAL A 22 9.73 6.21 -3.43
C VAL A 22 9.37 4.85 -4.03
N TRP A 23 10.38 4.10 -4.49
CA TRP A 23 10.14 2.80 -5.11
C TRP A 23 9.76 1.73 -4.09
N LEU A 24 10.27 1.83 -2.87
CA LEU A 24 9.86 0.96 -1.78
C LEU A 24 8.40 1.22 -1.38
N MET A 25 7.97 2.49 -1.32
CA MET A 25 6.57 2.87 -1.05
C MET A 25 5.63 2.40 -2.16
N ILE A 26 6.04 2.51 -3.43
CA ILE A 26 5.29 1.95 -4.56
C ILE A 26 5.21 0.43 -4.44
N SER A 27 6.32 -0.24 -4.09
CA SER A 27 6.34 -1.70 -3.98
C SER A 27 5.35 -2.23 -2.95
N THR A 28 5.19 -1.54 -1.82
CA THR A 28 4.24 -1.94 -0.80
C THR A 28 2.80 -1.63 -1.16
N GLN A 29 2.49 -0.90 -2.25
CA GLN A 29 1.13 -0.56 -2.65
C GLN A 29 0.74 -0.98 -4.06
N ILE A 30 1.64 -1.66 -4.78
CA ILE A 30 1.38 -2.03 -6.17
C ILE A 30 0.16 -2.96 -6.30
N ILE A 31 -0.12 -3.78 -5.27
CA ILE A 31 -1.28 -4.66 -5.20
C ILE A 31 -2.58 -3.83 -5.27
N ASP A 32 -2.76 -2.90 -4.34
CA ASP A 32 -3.91 -1.99 -4.35
C ASP A 32 -3.99 -1.12 -5.61
N ILE A 33 -2.86 -0.56 -6.06
CA ILE A 33 -2.81 0.27 -7.27
C ILE A 33 -3.36 -0.52 -8.46
N CYS A 34 -2.96 -1.78 -8.61
CA CYS A 34 -3.47 -2.66 -9.65
C CYS A 34 -4.96 -2.96 -9.44
N TYR A 35 -5.38 -3.30 -8.22
CA TYR A 35 -6.79 -3.59 -7.90
C TYR A 35 -7.72 -2.42 -8.25
N PHE A 36 -7.40 -1.22 -7.77
CA PHE A 36 -8.21 -0.03 -8.05
C PHE A 36 -8.17 0.38 -9.52
N ALA A 37 -7.05 0.15 -10.21
CA ALA A 37 -6.95 0.42 -11.64
C ALA A 37 -7.89 -0.51 -12.44
N MET A 38 -7.93 -1.80 -12.08
CA MET A 38 -8.84 -2.77 -12.71
C MET A 38 -10.30 -2.46 -12.40
N ASN A 39 -10.63 -2.06 -11.17
CA ASN A 39 -11.98 -1.63 -10.81
C ASN A 39 -12.43 -0.38 -11.59
N LEU A 40 -11.57 0.64 -11.72
CA LEU A 40 -11.87 1.81 -12.54
C LEU A 40 -12.03 1.45 -14.02
N LEU A 41 -11.18 0.58 -14.54
CA LEU A 41 -11.29 0.09 -15.92
C LEU A 41 -12.64 -0.63 -16.14
N CYS A 42 -13.05 -1.49 -15.21
CA CYS A 42 -14.36 -2.13 -15.22
C CYS A 42 -15.51 -1.11 -15.18
N LYS A 43 -15.42 -0.05 -14.35
CA LYS A 43 -16.42 1.03 -14.29
C LYS A 43 -16.54 1.77 -15.61
N TYR A 44 -15.42 2.21 -16.20
CA TYR A 44 -15.46 3.07 -17.39
C TYR A 44 -15.70 2.31 -18.69
N VAL A 45 -15.22 1.07 -18.81
CA VAL A 45 -15.37 0.27 -20.03
C VAL A 45 -16.66 -0.54 -20.01
N CYS A 46 -17.03 -1.07 -18.85
CA CYS A 46 -18.10 -2.06 -18.73
C CYS A 46 -19.19 -1.67 -17.72
N GLN A 47 -19.19 -0.44 -17.21
CA GLN A 47 -20.23 0.08 -16.30
C GLN A 47 -20.51 -0.84 -15.10
N MET A 48 -19.49 -1.56 -14.61
CA MET A 48 -19.59 -2.56 -13.54
C MET A 48 -20.51 -3.76 -13.85
N GLN A 49 -20.79 -4.06 -15.12
CA GLN A 49 -21.53 -5.25 -15.56
C GLN A 49 -20.63 -6.49 -15.55
N VAL A 50 -20.30 -6.98 -14.35
CA VAL A 50 -19.32 -8.06 -14.11
C VAL A 50 -19.63 -9.36 -14.86
N LYS A 51 -20.90 -9.67 -15.12
CA LYS A 51 -21.33 -10.89 -15.83
C LYS A 51 -21.14 -10.80 -17.34
N GLU A 52 -21.34 -9.61 -17.90
CA GLU A 52 -21.30 -9.36 -19.35
C GLU A 52 -19.86 -9.08 -19.80
N CYS A 53 -19.01 -8.58 -18.89
CA CYS A 53 -17.64 -8.19 -19.16
C CYS A 53 -16.62 -8.84 -18.20
N PRO A 54 -16.54 -10.19 -18.15
CA PRO A 54 -15.78 -10.89 -17.12
C PRO A 54 -14.26 -10.70 -17.20
N PHE A 55 -13.71 -10.39 -18.38
CA PHE A 55 -12.27 -10.21 -18.57
C PHE A 55 -11.76 -8.88 -17.98
N ILE A 56 -12.51 -7.80 -18.16
CA ILE A 56 -12.12 -6.48 -17.65
C ILE A 56 -12.57 -6.34 -16.20
N CYS A 57 -13.77 -6.82 -15.88
CA CYS A 57 -14.32 -6.86 -14.54
C CYS A 57 -13.92 -8.13 -13.79
N SER A 58 -12.66 -8.54 -13.93
CA SER A 58 -12.17 -9.74 -13.27
C SER A 58 -11.92 -9.55 -11.78
N GLU A 59 -11.80 -8.30 -11.33
CA GLU A 59 -11.65 -7.94 -9.93
C GLU A 59 -12.71 -6.92 -9.51
N TYR A 60 -13.46 -7.23 -8.45
CA TYR A 60 -14.55 -6.41 -7.95
C TYR A 60 -14.91 -6.79 -6.51
N SER A 61 -15.66 -5.91 -5.84
CA SER A 61 -16.25 -6.18 -4.52
C SER A 61 -17.77 -6.23 -4.61
N THR A 62 -18.37 -7.04 -3.75
CA THR A 62 -19.82 -7.03 -3.51
C THR A 62 -20.12 -6.67 -2.07
N LEU A 63 -21.24 -6.00 -1.83
CA LEU A 63 -21.70 -5.65 -0.48
C LEU A 63 -22.27 -6.89 0.21
N ASN A 64 -21.89 -7.11 1.48
CA ASN A 64 -22.60 -7.99 2.38
C ASN A 64 -23.44 -7.14 3.33
N VAL A 65 -24.75 -7.16 3.14
CA VAL A 65 -25.70 -6.29 3.86
C VAL A 65 -25.78 -6.66 5.34
N GLU A 66 -25.67 -7.95 5.67
CA GLU A 66 -25.69 -8.40 7.07
C GLU A 66 -24.51 -7.84 7.86
N TRP A 67 -23.30 -7.91 7.30
CA TRP A 67 -22.10 -7.39 7.95
C TRP A 67 -22.08 -5.88 7.98
N ALA A 68 -22.58 -5.22 6.94
CA ALA A 68 -22.73 -3.77 6.93
C ALA A 68 -23.64 -3.31 8.08
N ARG A 69 -24.80 -3.96 8.27
CA ARG A 69 -25.71 -3.67 9.41
C ARG A 69 -25.06 -3.90 10.77
N LYS A 70 -24.19 -4.91 10.88
CA LYS A 70 -23.42 -5.19 12.10
C LYS A 70 -22.26 -4.21 12.33
N GLY A 71 -21.99 -3.31 11.39
CA GLY A 71 -20.92 -2.32 11.49
C GLY A 71 -19.52 -2.92 11.43
N VAL A 72 -19.36 -4.05 10.74
CA VAL A 72 -18.06 -4.66 10.43
C VAL A 72 -17.23 -3.67 9.59
N LEU A 73 -15.92 -3.59 9.84
CA LEU A 73 -15.03 -2.62 9.17
C LEU A 73 -15.00 -2.79 7.65
N MET A 74 -14.95 -4.04 7.18
CA MET A 74 -14.93 -4.38 5.76
C MET A 74 -16.11 -5.30 5.44
N PRO A 75 -17.32 -4.76 5.22
CA PRO A 75 -18.53 -5.55 4.99
C PRO A 75 -18.67 -5.96 3.52
N THR A 76 -17.58 -6.42 2.89
CA THR A 76 -17.54 -6.77 1.48
C THR A 76 -17.11 -8.22 1.27
N ASN A 77 -17.53 -8.80 0.15
CA ASN A 77 -16.87 -9.97 -0.43
C ASN A 77 -16.01 -9.50 -1.60
N ASN A 78 -14.70 -9.68 -1.48
CA ASN A 78 -13.73 -9.24 -2.47
C ASN A 78 -13.40 -10.40 -3.42
N TYR A 79 -13.46 -10.11 -4.72
CA TYR A 79 -13.04 -11.01 -5.78
C TYR A 79 -11.79 -10.37 -6.40
N ALA A 80 -10.61 -10.77 -5.94
CA ALA A 80 -9.33 -10.17 -6.35
C ALA A 80 -8.28 -11.28 -6.57
N VAL A 81 -8.45 -12.04 -7.66
CA VAL A 81 -7.68 -13.27 -7.90
C VAL A 81 -6.31 -12.97 -8.51
N PHE A 82 -6.13 -11.82 -9.15
CA PHE A 82 -4.90 -11.46 -9.85
C PHE A 82 -4.00 -10.55 -9.00
N SER A 83 -4.51 -9.44 -8.48
CA SER A 83 -3.74 -8.48 -7.69
C SER A 83 -3.44 -9.00 -6.28
N HIS A 84 -4.44 -9.52 -5.58
CA HIS A 84 -4.38 -9.96 -4.18
C HIS A 84 -4.11 -11.46 -4.02
N SER A 85 -3.33 -12.04 -4.95
CA SER A 85 -2.82 -13.40 -4.81
C SER A 85 -1.31 -13.45 -4.56
N LEU A 86 -0.83 -14.52 -3.94
CA LEU A 86 0.62 -14.71 -3.76
C LEU A 86 1.33 -14.88 -5.11
N SER A 87 0.74 -15.63 -6.05
CA SER A 87 1.24 -15.70 -7.44
C SER A 87 1.19 -14.34 -8.13
N GLY A 88 0.13 -13.57 -7.93
CA GLY A 88 0.01 -12.20 -8.40
C GLY A 88 1.14 -11.30 -7.87
N SER A 89 1.42 -11.41 -6.57
CA SER A 89 2.50 -10.69 -5.90
C SER A 89 3.87 -11.01 -6.51
N VAL A 90 4.15 -12.28 -6.83
CA VAL A 90 5.37 -12.69 -7.55
C VAL A 90 5.48 -11.99 -8.90
N VAL A 91 4.40 -12.00 -9.70
CA VAL A 91 4.37 -11.38 -11.04
C VAL A 91 4.49 -9.86 -10.95
N LEU A 92 3.76 -9.21 -10.05
CA LEU A 92 3.81 -7.76 -9.83
C LEU A 92 5.20 -7.32 -9.36
N SER A 93 5.87 -8.12 -8.52
CA SER A 93 7.25 -7.88 -8.11
C SER A 93 8.21 -7.88 -9.30
N LEU A 94 8.02 -8.82 -10.23
CA LEU A 94 8.83 -8.90 -11.45
C LEU A 94 8.59 -7.69 -12.35
N ILE A 95 7.32 -7.35 -12.61
CA ILE A 95 6.93 -6.17 -13.41
C ILE A 95 7.53 -4.91 -12.80
N LEU A 96 7.37 -4.71 -11.50
CA LEU A 96 7.88 -3.54 -10.79
C LEU A 96 9.41 -3.46 -10.86
N THR A 97 10.10 -4.59 -10.76
CA THR A 97 11.56 -4.65 -10.87
C THR A 97 12.03 -4.28 -12.28
N VAL A 98 11.36 -4.79 -13.31
CA VAL A 98 11.66 -4.42 -14.70
C VAL A 98 11.47 -2.91 -14.91
N LEU A 99 10.35 -2.35 -14.44
CA LEU A 99 10.09 -0.91 -14.51
C LEU A 99 11.14 -0.09 -13.76
N TYR A 100 11.49 -0.51 -12.54
CA TYR A 100 12.56 0.12 -11.75
C TYR A 100 13.87 0.14 -12.55
N VAL A 101 14.28 -1.00 -13.13
CA VAL A 101 15.52 -1.10 -13.90
C VAL A 101 15.48 -0.27 -15.17
N MET A 102 14.35 -0.20 -15.86
CA MET A 102 14.18 0.63 -17.06
C MET A 102 14.30 2.12 -16.75
N ILE A 103 13.78 2.57 -15.61
CA ILE A 103 13.72 4.00 -15.25
C ILE A 103 14.97 4.47 -14.48
N ARG A 104 15.48 3.65 -13.56
CA ARG A 104 16.58 4.00 -12.64
C ARG A 104 17.91 3.34 -12.99
N GLY A 105 17.90 2.32 -13.85
CA GLY A 105 19.04 1.45 -14.07
C GLY A 105 19.28 0.51 -12.88
N ARG A 106 20.24 -0.40 -13.05
CA ARG A 106 20.61 -1.41 -12.02
C ARG A 106 21.63 -0.90 -11.00
N GLY A 107 22.37 0.16 -11.34
CA GLY A 107 23.53 0.61 -10.57
C GLY A 107 24.51 -0.56 -10.35
N LYS A 108 24.92 -0.76 -9.10
CA LYS A 108 25.82 -1.85 -8.68
C LYS A 108 25.11 -3.16 -8.35
N ARG A 109 23.77 -3.18 -8.30
CA ARG A 109 23.00 -4.37 -7.89
C ARG A 109 22.77 -5.32 -9.05
N SER A 110 22.73 -6.62 -8.75
CA SER A 110 22.22 -7.62 -9.68
C SER A 110 20.70 -7.45 -9.85
N PHE A 111 20.17 -7.90 -10.99
CA PHE A 111 18.72 -7.91 -11.21
C PHE A 111 18.00 -8.70 -10.12
N LEU A 112 18.54 -9.89 -9.77
CA LEU A 112 17.98 -10.74 -8.73
C LEU A 112 17.95 -10.04 -7.36
N SER A 113 18.98 -9.26 -7.01
CA SER A 113 18.96 -8.48 -5.77
C SER A 113 17.85 -7.44 -5.75
N LEU A 114 17.65 -6.70 -6.85
CA LEU A 114 16.57 -5.71 -6.95
C LEU A 114 15.21 -6.40 -6.90
N TYR A 115 15.07 -7.52 -7.61
CA TYR A 115 13.86 -8.34 -7.57
C TYR A 115 13.52 -8.78 -6.15
N SER A 116 14.49 -9.31 -5.39
CA SER A 116 14.26 -9.74 -4.01
C SER A 116 13.79 -8.58 -3.11
N ILE A 117 14.33 -7.37 -3.28
CA ILE A 117 13.93 -6.20 -2.49
C ILE A 117 12.49 -5.78 -2.83
N MET A 118 12.16 -5.70 -4.12
CA MET A 118 10.79 -5.38 -4.56
C MET A 118 9.82 -6.47 -4.12
N PHE A 119 10.21 -7.73 -4.25
CA PHE A 119 9.45 -8.89 -3.80
C PHE A 119 9.14 -8.84 -2.30
N MET A 120 10.11 -8.49 -1.45
CA MET A 120 9.85 -8.28 -0.03
C MET A 120 8.82 -7.17 0.21
N GLY A 121 8.88 -6.08 -0.56
CA GLY A 121 7.90 -4.99 -0.48
C GLY A 121 6.49 -5.44 -0.87
N VAL A 122 6.34 -6.04 -2.06
CA VAL A 122 5.04 -6.50 -2.57
C VAL A 122 4.45 -7.60 -1.70
N VAL A 123 5.23 -8.62 -1.34
CA VAL A 123 4.74 -9.74 -0.52
C VAL A 123 4.45 -9.30 0.91
N SER A 124 5.13 -8.27 1.44
CA SER A 124 4.77 -7.74 2.76
C SER A 124 3.34 -7.18 2.79
N HIS A 125 2.88 -6.57 1.70
CA HIS A 125 1.48 -6.14 1.57
C HIS A 125 0.55 -7.33 1.65
N TRP A 126 0.75 -8.34 0.79
CA TRP A 126 -0.08 -9.55 0.80
C TRP A 126 -0.09 -10.27 2.15
N LEU A 127 1.06 -10.34 2.86
CA LEU A 127 1.14 -10.93 4.20
C LEU A 127 0.35 -10.13 5.24
N LEU A 128 0.43 -8.80 5.20
CA LEU A 128 -0.36 -7.93 6.07
C LEU A 128 -1.85 -8.00 5.77
N ASP A 129 -2.22 -8.21 4.50
CA ASP A 129 -3.59 -8.52 4.14
C ASP A 129 -4.04 -9.86 4.70
N VAL A 130 -3.23 -10.93 4.64
CA VAL A 130 -3.57 -12.21 5.28
C VAL A 130 -3.88 -12.03 6.78
N VAL A 131 -3.29 -11.06 7.48
CA VAL A 131 -3.64 -10.76 8.86
C VAL A 131 -5.06 -10.18 8.94
N VAL A 132 -5.36 -9.14 8.17
CA VAL A 132 -6.60 -8.40 8.36
C VAL A 132 -7.81 -8.95 7.63
N HIS A 133 -7.59 -9.54 6.47
CA HIS A 133 -8.58 -10.16 5.63
C HIS A 133 -9.08 -11.47 6.23
N ARG A 134 -10.33 -11.79 5.98
CA ARG A 134 -10.88 -13.14 6.20
C ARG A 134 -10.24 -14.11 5.20
N PRO A 135 -10.56 -15.41 5.23
CA PRO A 135 -10.08 -16.38 4.23
C PRO A 135 -10.52 -16.09 2.77
N ASP A 136 -10.11 -14.95 2.22
CA ASP A 136 -10.35 -14.45 0.87
C ASP A 136 -9.04 -14.15 0.10
N MET A 137 -7.87 -14.15 0.76
CA MET A 137 -6.57 -13.94 0.11
C MET A 137 -6.11 -15.19 -0.61
N SER A 138 -5.94 -15.11 -1.93
CA SER A 138 -5.64 -16.28 -2.76
C SER A 138 -4.14 -16.63 -2.75
N LEU A 139 -3.80 -17.92 -2.80
CA LEU A 139 -2.41 -18.39 -2.88
C LEU A 139 -1.92 -18.46 -4.34
N PHE A 140 -2.24 -19.53 -5.05
CA PHE A 140 -1.76 -19.79 -6.42
C PHE A 140 -2.90 -20.04 -7.41
N PRO A 141 -3.74 -19.05 -7.72
CA PRO A 141 -4.69 -19.16 -8.83
C PRO A 141 -4.00 -19.24 -10.20
N PRO A 142 -4.55 -19.96 -11.18
CA PRO A 142 -5.77 -20.77 -11.12
C PRO A 142 -5.54 -22.20 -10.57
N TRP A 143 -4.30 -22.55 -10.18
CA TRP A 143 -3.93 -23.91 -9.79
C TRP A 143 -4.52 -24.38 -8.45
N THR A 144 -4.76 -23.45 -7.52
CA THR A 144 -5.32 -23.75 -6.19
C THR A 144 -6.47 -22.81 -5.86
N HIS A 145 -7.49 -23.33 -5.16
CA HIS A 145 -8.57 -22.53 -4.57
C HIS A 145 -8.32 -22.19 -3.09
N SER A 146 -7.13 -22.51 -2.56
CA SER A 146 -6.76 -22.23 -1.18
C SER A 146 -6.71 -20.73 -0.92
N ARG A 147 -7.41 -20.30 0.13
CA ARG A 147 -7.47 -18.92 0.59
C ARG A 147 -7.02 -18.83 2.04
N LEU A 148 -6.31 -17.76 2.36
CA LEU A 148 -5.78 -17.49 3.70
C LEU A 148 -6.38 -16.20 4.24
N GLY A 149 -6.40 -16.09 5.57
CA GLY A 149 -6.86 -14.88 6.24
C GLY A 149 -7.19 -15.11 7.71
N MET A 150 -6.75 -14.22 8.59
CA MET A 150 -7.03 -14.28 10.04
C MET A 150 -8.25 -13.45 10.44
N GLY A 151 -8.66 -12.49 9.60
CA GLY A 151 -9.92 -11.77 9.69
C GLY A 151 -9.98 -10.70 10.77
N THR A 152 -8.87 -10.04 11.13
CA THR A 152 -8.91 -9.03 12.21
C THR A 152 -9.88 -7.88 11.92
N TRP A 153 -10.09 -7.49 10.66
CA TRP A 153 -11.12 -6.50 10.31
C TRP A 153 -12.54 -6.95 10.64
N HIS A 154 -12.76 -8.25 10.78
CA HIS A 154 -14.07 -8.81 11.10
C HIS A 154 -14.23 -9.11 12.59
N TYR A 155 -13.19 -9.66 13.22
CA TYR A 155 -13.28 -10.21 14.57
C TYR A 155 -12.70 -9.29 15.65
N TRP A 156 -11.84 -8.33 15.31
CA TRP A 156 -11.26 -7.41 16.27
C TRP A 156 -12.06 -6.11 16.38
N SER A 157 -11.96 -5.47 17.53
CA SER A 157 -12.50 -4.13 17.75
C SER A 157 -11.80 -3.08 16.87
N ARG A 158 -12.46 -1.93 16.68
CA ARG A 158 -11.88 -0.79 15.94
C ARG A 158 -10.56 -0.33 16.54
N LEU A 159 -10.47 -0.26 17.86
CA LEU A 159 -9.25 0.17 18.57
C LEU A 159 -8.08 -0.80 18.31
N GLN A 160 -8.33 -2.11 18.31
CA GLN A 160 -7.28 -3.09 18.03
C GLN A 160 -6.76 -2.99 16.60
N ASN A 161 -7.64 -2.83 15.61
CA ASN A 161 -7.24 -2.60 14.22
C ASN A 161 -6.49 -1.26 14.07
N LEU A 162 -6.94 -0.20 14.75
CA LEU A 162 -6.25 1.09 14.79
C LEU A 162 -4.82 0.98 15.33
N LEU A 163 -4.64 0.23 16.43
CA LEU A 163 -3.33 -0.02 17.03
C LEU A 163 -2.43 -0.83 16.08
N LEU A 164 -2.98 -1.82 15.38
CA LEU A 164 -2.26 -2.60 14.38
C LEU A 164 -1.75 -1.70 13.24
N GLU A 165 -2.65 -0.92 12.64
CA GLU A 165 -2.35 0.02 11.55
C GLU A 165 -1.27 1.03 11.96
N TYR A 166 -1.44 1.70 13.11
CA TYR A 166 -0.47 2.67 13.59
C TYR A 166 0.86 2.06 14.02
N SER A 167 0.87 0.83 14.53
CA SER A 167 2.12 0.15 14.86
C SER A 167 2.97 -0.07 13.61
N CYS A 168 2.35 -0.49 12.50
CA CYS A 168 3.05 -0.66 11.24
C CYS A 168 3.56 0.69 10.69
N VAL A 169 2.73 1.74 10.71
CA VAL A 169 3.13 3.10 10.31
C VAL A 169 4.30 3.61 11.15
N PHE A 170 4.23 3.43 12.48
CA PHE A 170 5.26 3.85 13.42
C PHE A 170 6.58 3.14 13.16
N VAL A 171 6.56 1.82 12.98
CA VAL A 171 7.76 1.02 12.65
C VAL A 171 8.40 1.51 11.34
N GLY A 172 7.59 1.81 10.32
CA GLY A 172 8.09 2.39 9.07
C GLY A 172 8.75 3.75 9.26
N LEU A 173 8.11 4.66 10.01
CA LEU A 173 8.67 5.97 10.34
C LEU A 173 9.99 5.87 11.11
N VAL A 174 10.06 4.98 12.10
CA VAL A 174 11.31 4.68 12.83
C VAL A 174 12.38 4.19 11.87
N GLY A 175 12.07 3.30 10.93
CA GLY A 175 13.01 2.84 9.91
C GLY A 175 13.55 3.98 9.04
N ILE A 176 12.69 4.88 8.58
CA ILE A 176 13.08 6.05 7.77
C ILE A 176 13.98 7.00 8.57
N ILE A 177 13.60 7.31 9.82
CA ILE A 177 14.37 8.19 10.70
C ILE A 177 15.73 7.56 11.07
N ALA A 178 15.76 6.26 11.38
CA ALA A 178 17.00 5.54 11.67
C ALA A 178 17.94 5.56 10.46
N THR A 179 17.41 5.34 9.24
CA THR A 179 18.18 5.43 7.99
C THR A 179 18.84 6.80 7.84
N ARG A 180 18.10 7.88 8.16
CA ARG A 180 18.59 9.25 8.13
C ARG A 180 19.74 9.47 9.13
N ILE A 181 19.55 9.04 10.37
CA ILE A 181 20.54 9.20 11.45
C ILE A 181 21.83 8.45 11.13
N MET A 182 21.71 7.19 10.66
CA MET A 182 22.86 6.33 10.38
C MET A 182 23.70 6.82 9.19
N ASN A 183 23.06 7.34 8.14
CA ASN A 183 23.76 7.72 6.92
C ASN A 183 24.32 9.15 6.95
N ASP A 184 23.59 10.11 7.52
CA ASP A 184 23.95 11.54 7.43
C ASP A 184 24.64 12.05 8.72
N GLY A 185 24.52 11.31 9.83
CA GLY A 185 24.86 11.79 11.17
C GLY A 185 23.96 12.96 11.60
N MET A 186 23.64 13.09 12.88
CA MET A 186 22.80 14.19 13.39
C MET A 186 23.55 15.54 13.48
N THR A 187 24.45 15.80 12.53
CA THR A 187 25.44 16.90 12.56
C THR A 187 24.87 18.24 12.11
N LYS A 188 23.69 18.26 11.49
CA LYS A 188 22.97 19.49 11.12
C LYS A 188 21.81 19.71 12.10
N GLY A 189 21.69 20.93 12.65
CA GLY A 189 20.60 21.31 13.55
C GLY A 189 19.21 21.13 12.91
N VAL A 190 18.18 20.97 13.75
CA VAL A 190 16.78 20.68 13.36
C VAL A 190 16.26 21.64 12.27
N THR A 191 16.64 22.92 12.32
CA THR A 191 16.29 23.96 11.34
C THR A 191 16.82 23.68 9.94
N SER A 192 17.98 23.04 9.79
CA SER A 192 18.52 22.64 8.48
C SER A 192 17.84 21.39 7.90
N GLN A 193 17.04 20.67 8.70
CA GLN A 193 16.34 19.45 8.30
C GLN A 193 14.82 19.62 8.30
N TRP A 194 14.34 20.86 8.31
CA TRP A 194 12.91 21.16 8.45
C TRP A 194 12.05 20.50 7.37
N SER A 195 12.51 20.44 6.12
CA SER A 195 11.79 19.76 5.03
C SER A 195 11.55 18.26 5.30
N PHE A 196 12.53 17.58 5.89
CA PHE A 196 12.41 16.16 6.26
C PHE A 196 11.39 15.97 7.38
N TRP A 197 11.49 16.76 8.45
CA TRP A 197 10.56 16.67 9.58
C TRP A 197 9.13 17.07 9.19
N MET A 198 8.97 18.07 8.32
CA MET A 198 7.68 18.42 7.73
C MET A 198 7.12 17.25 6.90
N ALA A 199 7.94 16.59 6.08
CA ALA A 199 7.50 15.42 5.34
C ALA A 199 7.05 14.28 6.27
N CYS A 200 7.80 13.99 7.35
CA CYS A 200 7.39 13.04 8.40
C CYS A 200 6.07 13.44 9.07
N GLY A 201 5.91 14.73 9.40
CA GLY A 201 4.66 15.26 9.96
C GLY A 201 3.48 15.11 9.00
N CYS A 202 3.65 15.47 7.73
CA CYS A 202 2.63 15.31 6.68
C CYS A 202 2.26 13.84 6.47
N TYR A 203 3.23 12.93 6.50
CA TYR A 203 2.97 11.49 6.38
C TYR A 203 2.18 10.96 7.57
N SER A 204 2.56 11.34 8.80
CA SER A 204 1.81 10.98 10.02
C SER A 204 0.39 11.54 10.00
N LEU A 205 0.20 12.79 9.56
CA LEU A 205 -1.12 13.39 9.42
C LEU A 205 -1.96 12.65 8.38
N LEU A 206 -1.39 12.35 7.21
CA LEU A 206 -2.05 11.56 6.18
C LEU A 206 -2.48 10.19 6.72
N ALA A 207 -1.59 9.52 7.47
CA ALA A 207 -1.89 8.25 8.11
C ALA A 207 -3.07 8.35 9.09
N VAL A 208 -3.14 9.42 9.89
CA VAL A 208 -4.26 9.65 10.81
C VAL A 208 -5.56 9.87 10.05
N VAL A 209 -5.54 10.73 9.03
CA VAL A 209 -6.73 11.04 8.22
C VAL A 209 -7.25 9.79 7.52
N LEU A 210 -6.39 9.02 6.85
CA LEU A 210 -6.81 7.83 6.10
C LEU A 210 -7.32 6.72 7.02
N ASN A 211 -6.69 6.48 8.17
CA ASN A 211 -7.19 5.51 9.14
C ASN A 211 -8.52 5.96 9.77
N TYR A 212 -8.69 7.25 10.05
CA TYR A 212 -9.95 7.78 10.55
C TYR A 212 -11.07 7.56 9.53
N VAL A 213 -10.84 7.93 8.27
CA VAL A 213 -11.80 7.71 7.18
C VAL A 213 -12.12 6.22 7.06
N ALA A 214 -11.11 5.34 7.02
CA ALA A 214 -11.33 3.91 6.82
C ALA A 214 -12.08 3.21 7.98
N LEU A 215 -11.84 3.61 9.23
CA LEU A 215 -12.42 2.94 10.41
C LEU A 215 -13.78 3.50 10.85
N TYR A 216 -14.09 4.74 10.46
CA TYR A 216 -15.30 5.46 10.84
C TYR A 216 -16.20 5.82 9.66
N ASP A 217 -15.91 5.33 8.45
CA ASP A 217 -16.83 5.44 7.32
C ASP A 217 -18.14 4.70 7.63
N ASP A 218 -19.25 5.43 7.50
CA ASP A 218 -20.61 4.92 7.70
C ASP A 218 -21.35 4.69 6.36
N THR A 219 -20.65 4.90 5.23
CA THR A 219 -21.21 4.72 3.89
C THR A 219 -21.75 3.30 3.68
N PRO A 220 -21.05 2.20 4.06
CA PRO A 220 -21.58 0.85 3.88
C PRO A 220 -22.89 0.62 4.65
N GLN A 221 -23.03 1.19 5.85
CA GLN A 221 -24.24 1.10 6.68
C GLN A 221 -25.41 1.82 5.99
N LYS A 222 -25.18 3.02 5.44
CA LYS A 222 -26.18 3.78 4.68
C LYS A 222 -26.63 3.04 3.42
N MET A 223 -25.72 2.35 2.74
CA MET A 223 -26.08 1.53 1.57
C MET A 223 -27.09 0.42 1.91
N THR A 224 -27.18 -0.04 3.17
CA THR A 224 -28.11 -1.12 3.56
C THR A 224 -29.59 -0.76 3.49
N GLU A 225 -29.91 0.53 3.32
CA GLU A 225 -31.28 1.03 3.13
C GLU A 225 -31.79 0.81 1.71
N THR A 226 -30.89 0.79 0.71
CA THR A 226 -31.24 0.78 -0.72
C THR A 226 -30.63 -0.39 -1.49
N ALA A 227 -29.50 -0.92 -1.06
CA ALA A 227 -28.78 -1.99 -1.73
C ALA A 227 -29.25 -3.39 -1.31
N VAL A 228 -29.26 -4.31 -2.27
CA VAL A 228 -29.47 -5.74 -2.03
C VAL A 228 -28.16 -6.43 -1.67
N ASP A 229 -28.26 -7.54 -0.93
CA ASP A 229 -27.09 -8.35 -0.62
C ASP A 229 -26.44 -8.89 -1.89
N GLY A 230 -25.10 -8.86 -1.95
CA GLY A 230 -24.35 -9.23 -3.14
C GLY A 230 -24.33 -8.17 -4.24
N ALA A 231 -24.87 -6.97 -4.03
CA ALA A 231 -24.77 -5.89 -4.99
C ALA A 231 -23.30 -5.56 -5.29
N VAL A 232 -22.96 -5.42 -6.57
CA VAL A 232 -21.63 -5.01 -7.02
C VAL A 232 -21.40 -3.55 -6.61
N LEU A 233 -20.31 -3.31 -5.89
CA LEU A 233 -19.97 -1.99 -5.37
C LEU A 233 -19.33 -1.13 -6.47
N GLN A 234 -19.75 0.14 -6.54
CA GLN A 234 -19.09 1.11 -7.39
C GLN A 234 -17.74 1.54 -6.78
N PRO A 235 -16.66 1.64 -7.57
CA PRO A 235 -15.34 2.05 -7.07
C PRO A 235 -15.23 3.56 -6.90
N ASP A 236 -16.21 4.20 -6.24
CA ASP A 236 -16.26 5.66 -6.08
C ASP A 236 -15.12 6.19 -5.20
N HIS A 237 -14.58 5.35 -4.32
CA HIS A 237 -13.42 5.64 -3.49
C HIS A 237 -12.07 5.44 -4.20
N ALA A 238 -12.03 4.84 -5.41
CA ALA A 238 -10.77 4.55 -6.08
C ALA A 238 -9.97 5.82 -6.43
N ILE A 239 -10.65 6.88 -6.90
CA ILE A 239 -10.01 8.17 -7.22
C ILE A 239 -9.35 8.82 -5.99
N PRO A 240 -10.07 9.04 -4.86
CA PRO A 240 -9.41 9.60 -3.67
C PRO A 240 -8.30 8.70 -3.13
N VAL A 241 -8.42 7.38 -3.24
CA VAL A 241 -7.35 6.44 -2.90
C VAL A 241 -6.11 6.65 -3.77
N PHE A 242 -6.26 6.77 -5.10
CA PHE A 242 -5.13 7.08 -5.99
C PHE A 242 -4.46 8.41 -5.64
N ILE A 243 -5.25 9.44 -5.33
CA ILE A 243 -4.71 10.73 -4.86
C ILE A 243 -3.86 10.53 -3.60
N SER A 244 -4.34 9.73 -2.65
CA SER A 244 -3.60 9.42 -1.43
C SER A 244 -2.26 8.71 -1.69
N TYR A 245 -2.20 7.84 -2.71
CA TYR A 245 -0.96 7.17 -3.13
C TYR A 245 0.02 8.16 -3.75
N VAL A 246 -0.45 9.05 -4.63
CA VAL A 246 0.39 10.11 -5.23
C VAL A 246 0.94 11.04 -4.15
N ILE A 247 0.12 11.43 -3.17
CA ILE A 247 0.56 12.25 -2.03
C ILE A 247 1.61 11.49 -1.21
N SER A 248 1.37 10.23 -0.85
CA SER A 248 2.31 9.40 -0.08
C SER A 248 3.65 9.25 -0.80
N ILE A 249 3.63 8.99 -2.10
CA ILE A 249 4.82 8.92 -2.95
C ILE A 249 5.57 10.25 -2.97
N SER A 250 4.85 11.37 -3.13
CA SER A 250 5.44 12.71 -3.16
C SER A 250 6.09 13.08 -1.83
N ILE A 251 5.44 12.76 -0.71
CA ILE A 251 6.00 12.95 0.63
C ILE A 251 7.26 12.10 0.81
N SER A 252 7.23 10.83 0.37
CA SER A 252 8.40 9.94 0.44
C SER A 252 9.57 10.43 -0.42
N TYR A 253 9.28 11.08 -1.55
CA TYR A 253 10.31 11.72 -2.35
C TYR A 253 10.99 12.85 -1.57
N TRP A 254 10.27 13.67 -0.81
CA TRP A 254 10.88 14.72 0.01
C TRP A 254 11.67 14.19 1.21
N MET A 255 11.22 13.07 1.79
CA MET A 255 11.98 12.33 2.80
C MET A 255 13.33 11.84 2.24
N ASP A 256 13.36 11.37 0.99
CA ASP A 256 14.56 10.84 0.31
C ASP A 256 15.42 11.96 -0.36
N SER A 257 14.81 13.00 -0.93
CA SER A 257 15.50 14.05 -1.70
C SER A 257 16.34 14.96 -0.82
N SER A 258 15.94 15.13 0.45
CA SER A 258 16.71 15.86 1.47
C SER A 258 18.10 15.23 1.74
N ARG A 259 18.39 14.06 1.16
CA ARG A 259 19.70 13.39 1.13
C ARG A 259 20.57 13.75 -0.08
N ARG A 260 19.99 14.00 -1.27
CA ARG A 260 20.80 14.19 -2.49
C ARG A 260 21.60 15.50 -2.47
N SER A 261 21.05 16.53 -1.83
CA SER A 261 21.73 17.83 -1.65
C SER A 261 22.97 17.72 -0.76
N SER A 262 22.97 16.86 0.28
CA SER A 262 24.14 16.70 1.17
C SER A 262 25.31 15.97 0.50
N THR A 263 25.04 14.95 -0.33
CA THR A 263 26.08 14.24 -1.08
C THR A 263 26.74 15.07 -2.18
N GLN A 264 25.98 15.95 -2.86
CA GLN A 264 26.54 16.82 -3.91
C GLN A 264 27.43 17.92 -3.33
N ASP A 265 27.09 18.48 -2.17
CA ASP A 265 27.92 19.48 -1.49
C ASP A 265 29.24 18.90 -0.94
N ALA A 266 29.22 17.66 -0.45
CA ALA A 266 30.44 16.97 -0.01
C ALA A 266 31.40 16.67 -1.18
N SER A 267 30.86 16.28 -2.34
CA SER A 267 31.63 16.07 -3.57
C SER A 267 32.24 17.36 -4.13
N LYS A 268 31.56 18.50 -3.99
CA LYS A 268 32.09 19.81 -4.43
C LYS A 268 33.17 20.38 -3.53
N LYS A 269 33.24 20.00 -2.26
CA LYS A 269 34.29 20.41 -1.32
C LYS A 269 35.61 19.64 -1.46
N ASN A 270 35.60 18.52 -2.19
CA ASN A 270 36.77 17.67 -2.44
C ASN A 270 37.33 17.84 -3.88
N LYS A 271 36.98 18.92 -4.57
CA LYS A 271 37.58 19.37 -5.83
C LYS A 271 38.11 20.78 -5.64
#